data_AF-A0A7V8XF20-F1
#
_entry.id   AF-A0A7V8XF20-F1
#
_cell.length_a   1.000
_cell.length_b   1.000
_cell.length_c   1.000
_cell.angle_alpha   90.00
_cell.angle_beta   90.00
_cell.angle_gamma   90.00
#
_symmetry.space_group_name_H-M   'P 1'
#
loop_
_entity.id
_entity.type
_entity.pdbx_description
1 polymer ?
#
loop_
_entity_poly.entity_id
_entity_poly.type
_entity_poly.pdbx_seq_one_letter_code
_entity_poly.pdbx_strand_id
1 'polypeptide(L)'
;LDPLSLAPLEALATAADVAGNEARAVAWYEEATELQPENPDTWYALGLYHTLATGDLCAAYQAFNASYTLDPRSSRWPPDGPLDDAREAVDDGACER
;
A
#
# COMPACT_ATOMS: atom_id res chain seq x y z
N LEU A 1 -3.04 -1.98 23.99
CA LEU A 1 -2.93 -1.88 22.53
C LEU A 1 -1.57 -1.26 22.27
N ASP A 2 -0.74 -1.89 21.45
CA ASP A 2 0.51 -1.27 21.00
C ASP A 2 0.12 -0.12 20.05
N PRO A 3 0.28 1.15 20.44
CA PRO A 3 -0.16 2.29 19.65
C PRO A 3 0.64 2.45 18.34
N LEU A 4 1.70 1.63 18.14
CA LEU A 4 2.52 1.59 16.94
C LEU A 4 2.26 0.33 16.10
N SER A 5 1.14 -0.37 16.30
CA SER A 5 0.77 -1.51 15.45
C SER A 5 0.01 -1.06 14.20
N LEU A 6 0.12 -1.81 13.10
CA LEU A 6 -0.58 -1.55 11.85
C LEU A 6 -2.12 -1.67 12.00
N ALA A 7 -2.58 -2.63 12.81
CA ALA A 7 -3.99 -3.01 12.89
C ALA A 7 -4.97 -1.88 13.29
N PRO A 8 -4.68 -0.99 14.26
CA PRO A 8 -5.53 0.17 14.55
C PRO A 8 -5.67 1.15 13.37
N LEU A 9 -4.59 1.41 12.64
CA LEU A 9 -4.60 2.31 11.49
C LEU A 9 -5.30 1.67 10.29
N GLU A 10 -5.12 0.37 10.06
CA GLU A 10 -5.93 -0.39 9.07
C GLU A 10 -7.42 -0.33 9.39
N ALA A 11 -7.80 -0.45 10.65
CA ALA A 11 -9.20 -0.38 11.06
C ALA A 11 -9.79 1.03 10.80
N LEU A 12 -9.01 2.09 11.06
CA LEU A 12 -9.39 3.47 10.75
C LEU A 12 -9.48 3.71 9.24
N ALA A 13 -8.53 3.19 8.48
CA ALA A 13 -8.52 3.25 7.02
C ALA A 13 -9.76 2.56 6.44
N THR A 14 -10.04 1.34 6.88
CA THR A 14 -11.23 0.57 6.49
C THR A 14 -12.52 1.30 6.85
N ALA A 15 -12.61 1.89 8.04
CA ALA A 15 -13.78 2.65 8.45
C ALA A 15 -13.99 3.90 7.60
N ALA A 16 -12.91 4.61 7.24
CA ALA A 16 -12.96 5.76 6.36
C ALA A 16 -13.39 5.37 4.93
N ASP A 17 -12.87 4.26 4.42
CA ASP A 17 -13.22 3.68 3.11
C ASP A 17 -14.70 3.31 3.04
N VAL A 18 -15.22 2.59 4.05
CA VAL A 18 -16.65 2.25 4.18
C VAL A 18 -17.53 3.50 4.27
N ALA A 19 -17.02 4.59 4.84
CA ALA A 19 -17.70 5.88 4.88
C ALA A 19 -17.64 6.66 3.54
N GLY A 20 -17.01 6.09 2.51
CA GLY A 20 -16.81 6.72 1.20
C GLY A 20 -15.75 7.82 1.21
N ASN A 21 -14.88 7.86 2.23
CA ASN A 21 -13.82 8.85 2.36
C ASN A 21 -12.47 8.22 2.05
N GLU A 22 -12.26 7.94 0.77
CA GLU A 22 -11.03 7.35 0.22
C GLU A 22 -9.78 8.15 0.61
N ALA A 23 -9.80 9.48 0.49
CA ALA A 23 -8.66 10.33 0.84
C ALA A 23 -8.23 10.15 2.30
N ARG A 24 -9.19 9.99 3.21
CA ARG A 24 -8.89 9.73 4.62
C ARG A 24 -8.41 8.30 4.87
N ALA A 25 -8.88 7.34 4.09
CA ALA A 25 -8.37 5.98 4.16
C ALA A 25 -6.90 5.90 3.72
N VAL A 26 -6.54 6.55 2.60
CA VAL A 26 -5.14 6.70 2.16
C VAL A 26 -4.29 7.33 3.27
N ALA A 27 -4.74 8.44 3.86
CA ALA A 27 -4.00 9.13 4.91
C ALA A 27 -3.70 8.23 6.12
N TRP A 28 -4.62 7.33 6.49
CA TRP A 28 -4.37 6.38 7.59
C TRP A 28 -3.36 5.29 7.22
N TYR A 29 -3.34 4.83 5.97
CA TYR A 29 -2.31 3.92 5.49
C TYR A 29 -0.94 4.60 5.38
N GLU A 30 -0.88 5.86 4.93
CA GLU A 30 0.35 6.67 4.91
C GLU A 30 0.87 6.90 6.33
N GLU A 31 0.02 7.25 7.29
CA GLU A 31 0.43 7.37 8.69
C GLU A 31 1.01 6.04 9.22
N ALA A 32 0.49 4.89 8.78
CA ALA A 32 1.03 3.60 9.16
C ALA A 32 2.45 3.36 8.65
N THR A 33 2.76 3.81 7.42
CA THR A 33 4.11 3.71 6.85
C THR A 33 5.07 4.71 7.49
N GLU A 34 4.59 5.89 7.92
CA GLU A 34 5.40 6.87 8.67
C GLU A 34 5.74 6.41 10.09
N LEU A 35 4.80 5.78 10.79
CA LEU A 35 5.03 5.26 12.14
C LEU A 35 5.92 4.01 12.16
N GLN A 36 5.85 3.19 11.12
CA GLN A 36 6.61 1.95 11.01
C GLN A 36 7.28 1.81 9.63
N PRO A 37 8.24 2.68 9.30
CA PRO A 37 8.86 2.71 7.97
C PRO A 37 9.64 1.44 7.64
N GLU A 38 10.10 0.71 8.65
CA GLU A 38 10.83 -0.56 8.50
C GLU A 38 9.91 -1.80 8.52
N ASN A 39 8.59 -1.61 8.68
CA ASN A 39 7.63 -2.71 8.65
C ASN A 39 7.08 -2.89 7.22
N PRO A 40 7.45 -3.99 6.51
CA PRO A 40 6.99 -4.23 5.14
C PRO A 40 5.46 -4.37 5.01
N ASP A 41 4.75 -4.73 6.07
CA ASP A 41 3.29 -4.92 6.03
C ASP A 41 2.54 -3.61 5.83
N THR A 42 3.03 -2.51 6.40
CA THR A 42 2.40 -1.19 6.27
C THR A 42 2.41 -0.71 4.81
N TRP A 43 3.57 -0.83 4.15
CA TRP A 43 3.75 -0.52 2.74
C TRP A 43 2.95 -1.45 1.83
N TYR A 44 2.86 -2.74 2.16
CA TYR A 44 2.04 -3.69 1.40
C TYR A 44 0.55 -3.36 1.48
N ALA A 45 0.05 -3.01 2.67
CA ALA A 45 -1.34 -2.63 2.87
C ALA A 45 -1.70 -1.35 2.10
N LEU A 46 -0.81 -0.34 2.13
CA LEU A 46 -0.97 0.89 1.34
C LEU A 46 -1.02 0.58 -0.17
N GLY A 47 -0.10 -0.27 -0.66
CA GLY A 47 -0.08 -0.67 -2.07
C GLY A 47 -1.34 -1.40 -2.50
N LEU A 48 -1.83 -2.35 -1.68
CA LEU A 48 -3.09 -3.03 -1.93
C LEU A 48 -4.27 -2.06 -1.98
N TYR A 49 -4.32 -1.09 -1.06
CA TYR A 49 -5.38 -0.11 -1.04
C TYR A 49 -5.36 0.78 -2.29
N HIS A 50 -4.18 1.22 -2.72
CA HIS A 50 -4.06 1.98 -3.95
C HIS A 50 -4.55 1.18 -5.17
N THR A 51 -4.18 -0.10 -5.28
CA THR A 51 -4.64 -0.96 -6.37
C THR A 51 -6.15 -1.19 -6.35
N LEU A 52 -6.73 -1.49 -5.19
CA LEU A 52 -8.11 -1.97 -5.09
C LEU A 52 -9.14 -0.86 -4.96
N ALA A 53 -8.84 0.19 -4.20
CA ALA A 53 -9.78 1.27 -3.90
C ALA A 53 -9.60 2.45 -4.86
N THR A 54 -8.37 2.93 -5.01
CA THR A 54 -8.10 4.18 -5.75
C THR A 54 -7.87 3.95 -7.25
N GLY A 55 -7.38 2.76 -7.63
CA GLY A 55 -6.90 2.48 -8.99
C GLY A 55 -5.61 3.21 -9.37
N ASP A 56 -4.94 3.87 -8.41
CA ASP A 56 -3.66 4.55 -8.62
C ASP A 56 -2.51 3.53 -8.64
N LEU A 57 -2.25 2.98 -9.83
CA LEU A 57 -1.19 1.99 -10.03
C LEU A 57 0.21 2.57 -9.85
N CYS A 58 0.40 3.89 -10.02
CA CYS A 58 1.67 4.55 -9.75
C CYS A 58 1.97 4.55 -8.25
N ALA A 59 1.01 4.99 -7.42
CA ALA A 59 1.13 4.96 -5.98
C ALA A 59 1.24 3.53 -5.43
N ALA A 60 0.48 2.59 -6.00
CA ALA A 60 0.56 1.18 -5.66
C ALA A 60 1.98 0.62 -5.89
N TYR A 61 2.59 0.90 -7.05
CA TYR A 61 3.95 0.47 -7.36
C TYR A 61 4.96 1.03 -6.34
N GLN A 62 4.87 2.32 -6.00
CA GLN A 62 5.78 2.93 -5.02
C GLN A 62 5.70 2.23 -3.67
N ALA A 63 4.49 1.97 -3.17
CA ALA A 63 4.25 1.29 -1.91
C ALA A 63 4.70 -0.18 -1.94
N PHE A 64 4.36 -0.94 -2.99
CA PHE A 64 4.82 -2.32 -3.14
C PHE A 64 6.34 -2.41 -3.26
N ASN A 65 6.97 -1.51 -4.00
CA ASN A 65 8.42 -1.50 -4.15
C ASN A 65 9.13 -1.19 -2.82
N ALA A 66 8.56 -0.32 -1.98
CA ALA A 66 9.05 -0.09 -0.62
C ALA A 66 8.92 -1.36 0.25
N SER A 67 7.77 -2.03 0.21
CA SER A 67 7.55 -3.31 0.91
C SER A 67 8.52 -4.40 0.46
N TYR A 68 8.71 -4.55 -0.85
CA TYR A 68 9.64 -5.52 -1.45
C TYR A 68 11.08 -5.23 -1.06
N THR A 69 11.48 -3.95 -1.00
CA THR A 69 12.83 -3.56 -0.58
C THR A 69 13.15 -4.02 0.85
N LEU A 70 12.15 -4.02 1.73
CA LEU A 70 12.28 -4.44 3.13
C LEU A 70 12.24 -5.97 3.30
N ASP A 71 11.37 -6.67 2.58
CA ASP A 71 11.26 -8.14 2.62
C ASP A 71 11.10 -8.76 1.22
N PRO A 72 12.20 -8.89 0.45
CA PRO A 72 12.15 -9.39 -0.92
C PRO A 72 11.98 -10.91 -1.01
N ARG A 73 12.14 -11.63 0.12
CA ARG A 73 12.06 -13.10 0.17
C ARG A 73 10.69 -13.59 0.65
N SER A 74 9.79 -12.67 0.98
CA SER A 74 8.41 -12.94 1.35
C SER A 74 7.68 -13.74 0.27
N SER A 75 6.82 -14.67 0.68
CA SER A 75 5.97 -15.42 -0.26
C SER A 75 4.87 -14.56 -0.90
N ARG A 76 4.71 -13.31 -0.49
CA ARG A 76 3.76 -12.35 -1.09
C ARG A 76 4.19 -11.84 -2.47
N TRP A 77 5.42 -12.14 -2.89
CA TRP A 77 5.99 -11.76 -4.19
C TRP A 77 6.17 -12.97 -5.11
N PRO A 78 5.07 -13.61 -5.55
CA PRO A 78 5.17 -14.57 -6.64
C PRO A 78 5.49 -13.84 -7.96
N PRO A 79 6.07 -14.54 -8.95
CA PRO A 79 6.11 -14.03 -10.33
C PRO A 79 4.71 -13.66 -10.82
N ASP A 80 4.60 -12.61 -11.62
CA ASP A 80 3.34 -12.09 -12.17
C ASP A 80 2.35 -11.73 -11.04
N GLY A 81 2.91 -11.23 -9.92
CA GLY A 81 2.15 -10.80 -8.75
C GLY A 81 1.85 -9.30 -8.75
N PRO A 82 1.24 -8.77 -7.66
CA PRO A 82 0.79 -7.38 -7.60
C PRO A 82 1.87 -6.32 -7.85
N LEU A 83 3.12 -6.59 -7.46
CA LEU A 83 4.24 -5.70 -7.75
C LEU A 83 4.60 -5.69 -9.23
N ASP A 84 4.56 -6.84 -9.90
CA ASP A 84 4.85 -6.93 -11.33
C ASP A 84 3.75 -6.25 -12.15
N ASP A 85 2.48 -6.48 -11.81
CA ASP A 85 1.33 -5.81 -12.44
C ASP A 85 1.43 -4.28 -12.29
N ALA A 86 1.73 -3.79 -11.08
CA ALA A 86 1.88 -2.37 -10.83
C ALA A 86 3.09 -1.78 -11.56
N ARG A 87 4.19 -2.53 -11.65
CA ARG A 87 5.39 -2.13 -12.40
C ARG A 87 5.12 -2.02 -13.90
N GLU A 88 4.44 -3.00 -14.49
CA GLU A 88 4.04 -2.97 -15.90
C GLU A 88 3.19 -1.73 -16.19
N ALA A 89 2.21 -1.42 -15.32
CA ALA A 89 1.40 -0.22 -15.47
C ALA A 89 2.23 1.08 -15.41
N VAL A 90 3.24 1.15 -14.55
CA VAL A 90 4.16 2.29 -14.50
C VAL A 90 5.01 2.39 -15.77
N ASP A 91 5.53 1.28 -16.26
CA ASP A 91 6.28 1.22 -17.52
C ASP A 91 5.41 1.66 -18.73
N ASP A 92 4.10 1.41 -18.65
CA ASP A 92 3.07 1.87 -19.61
C ASP A 92 2.60 3.32 -19.39
N GLY A 93 3.21 4.06 -18.46
CA GLY A 93 2.97 5.50 -18.25
C GLY A 93 1.94 5.85 -17.17
N ALA A 94 1.60 4.93 -16.25
CA ALA A 94 0.66 5.22 -15.16
C ALA A 94 1.07 6.41 -14.26
N CYS A 95 2.38 6.72 -14.18
CA CYS A 95 2.91 7.84 -13.39
C CYS A 95 2.98 9.18 -14.14
N GLU A 96 2.63 9.24 -15.43
CA GLU A 96 2.85 10.43 -16.27
C GLU A 96 1.63 11.36 -16.40
N ARG A 97 0.58 11.11 -15.60
CA ARG A 97 -0.68 11.86 -15.67
C ARG A 97 -0.68 13.17 -14.88
#